data_AF-A0A1X1QUM7-F1
#
_entry.id   AF-A0A1X1QUM7-F1
#
_cell.length_a   1.000
_cell.length_b   1.000
_cell.length_c   1.000
_cell.angle_alpha   90.00
_cell.angle_beta   90.00
_cell.angle_gamma   90.00
#
_symmetry.space_group_name_H-M   'P 1'
#
loop_
_entity.id
_entity.type
_entity.pdbx_description
1 polymer ?
#
loop_
_entity_poly.entity_id
_entity_poly.type
_entity_poly.pdbx_seq_one_letter_code
_entity_poly.pdbx_strand_id
1 'polypeptide(L)'
;MKYNSKEVLQSVLERINNLNSSGIFRSNPPTFGLNHGRCHQIKHLNDDEQKMFVYIRLEAIFRKCRDSGVKPDLEQVIFLDEAHKFIIDDSSNIINVIAKEGRKFGLGLWCASQSPTHFSEDFFN
;
A
#
# COMPACT_ATOMS: atom_id res chain seq x y z
N MET A 1 10.08 -30.31 -0.93
CA MET A 1 10.65 -29.17 -0.17
C MET A 1 10.21 -29.29 1.30
N LYS A 2 11.12 -29.64 2.21
CA LYS A 2 10.85 -29.64 3.65
C LYS A 2 11.01 -28.20 4.16
N TYR A 3 9.91 -27.49 4.39
CA TYR A 3 9.90 -26.20 5.08
C TYR A 3 10.28 -26.44 6.53
N ASN A 4 11.57 -26.36 6.83
CA ASN A 4 12.11 -26.73 8.13
C ASN A 4 13.09 -25.67 8.60
N SER A 5 12.57 -24.64 9.26
CA SER A 5 13.16 -24.22 10.53
C SER A 5 12.11 -23.45 11.31
N LYS A 6 11.88 -23.90 12.53
CA LYS A 6 11.11 -23.18 13.56
C LYS A 6 11.47 -21.68 13.62
N GLU A 7 12.72 -21.37 13.30
CA GLU A 7 13.29 -20.02 13.18
C GLU A 7 12.62 -19.16 12.09
N VAL A 8 12.33 -19.70 10.90
CA VAL A 8 11.62 -18.95 9.85
C VAL A 8 10.20 -18.62 10.31
N LEU A 9 9.48 -19.59 10.87
CA LEU A 9 8.14 -19.34 11.42
C LEU A 9 8.18 -18.33 12.57
N GLN A 10 9.20 -18.41 13.43
CA GLN A 10 9.38 -17.50 14.55
C GLN A 10 9.67 -16.07 14.08
N SER A 11 10.52 -15.89 13.06
CA SER A 11 10.78 -14.57 12.48
C SER A 11 9.57 -13.97 11.76
N VAL A 12 8.75 -14.80 11.08
CA VAL A 12 7.48 -14.35 10.50
C VAL A 12 6.51 -13.93 11.60
N LEU A 13 6.42 -14.72 12.67
CA LEU A 13 5.53 -14.45 13.80
C LEU A 13 5.96 -13.19 14.58
N GLU A 14 7.27 -12.98 14.76
CA GLU A 14 7.82 -11.75 15.33
C GLU A 14 7.51 -10.53 14.47
N ARG A 15 7.62 -10.62 13.14
CA ARG A 15 7.20 -9.54 12.24
C ARG A 15 5.70 -9.24 12.37
N ILE A 16 4.85 -10.26 12.40
CA ILE A 16 3.39 -10.11 12.62
C ILE A 16 3.11 -9.45 13.97
N ASN A 17 3.81 -9.85 15.03
CA ASN A 17 3.63 -9.27 16.36
C ASN A 17 4.11 -7.81 16.41
N ASN A 18 5.24 -7.48 15.77
CA ASN A 18 5.72 -6.11 15.66
C ASN A 18 4.72 -5.22 14.91
N LEU A 19 4.13 -5.74 13.82
CA LEU A 19 3.08 -5.07 13.06
C LEU A 19 1.79 -4.87 13.86
N ASN A 20 1.42 -5.84 14.69
CA ASN A 20 0.25 -5.70 15.57
C ASN A 20 0.53 -4.65 16.67
N SER A 21 1.75 -4.64 17.19
CA SER A 21 2.21 -3.74 18.27
C SER A 21 2.40 -2.29 17.80
N SER A 22 2.74 -2.09 16.52
CA SER A 22 2.91 -0.75 15.93
C SER A 22 1.59 0.04 15.83
N GLY A 23 0.45 -0.59 16.14
CA GLY A 23 -0.87 0.06 16.16
C GLY A 23 -1.47 0.30 14.78
N ILE A 24 -0.80 -0.17 13.73
CA ILE A 24 -1.23 -0.12 12.33
C ILE A 24 -2.53 -0.92 12.12
N PHE A 25 -2.66 -2.06 12.80
CA PHE A 25 -3.79 -3.00 12.68
C PHE A 25 -4.71 -2.97 13.90
N ARG A 26 -4.86 -1.83 14.58
CA ARG A 26 -5.84 -1.73 15.68
C ARG A 26 -7.23 -2.10 15.16
N SER A 27 -7.95 -2.92 15.93
CA SER A 27 -9.31 -3.37 15.60
C SER A 27 -10.30 -2.20 15.44
N ASN A 28 -9.99 -1.05 16.05
CA ASN A 28 -10.71 0.18 15.78
C ASN A 28 -10.14 0.84 14.52
N PRO A 29 -10.95 1.03 13.46
CA PRO A 29 -10.52 1.81 12.31
C PRO A 29 -10.07 3.19 12.78
N PRO A 30 -9.08 3.81 12.12
CA PRO A 30 -8.66 5.15 12.50
C PRO A 30 -9.88 6.07 12.43
N THR A 31 -10.03 6.95 13.43
CA THR A 31 -11.17 7.85 13.54
C THR A 31 -11.05 8.96 12.51
N PHE A 32 -11.35 8.64 11.24
CA PHE A 32 -11.40 9.61 10.16
C PHE A 32 -12.74 10.36 10.09
N GLY A 33 -13.73 9.94 10.88
CA GLY A 33 -15.07 10.53 10.88
C GLY A 33 -15.70 10.48 9.48
N LEU A 34 -16.39 11.56 9.11
CA LEU A 34 -17.00 11.76 7.78
C LEU A 34 -16.07 12.48 6.79
N ASN A 35 -14.79 12.64 7.11
CA ASN A 35 -13.88 13.39 6.27
C ASN A 35 -13.61 12.66 4.94
N HIS A 36 -13.67 13.42 3.85
CA HIS A 36 -13.34 12.95 2.51
C HIS A 36 -11.85 12.61 2.36
N GLY A 37 -10.98 13.25 3.15
CA GLY A 37 -9.54 13.00 3.19
C GLY A 37 -9.15 12.11 4.38
N ARG A 38 -8.30 11.11 4.11
CA ARG A 38 -7.74 10.20 5.13
C ARG A 38 -6.22 10.21 5.04
N CYS A 39 -5.56 10.73 6.07
CA CYS A 39 -4.10 10.79 6.14
C CYS A 39 -3.60 9.76 7.16
N HIS A 40 -2.73 8.85 6.72
CA HIS A 40 -2.07 7.89 7.59
C HIS A 40 -0.67 8.40 7.95
N GLN A 41 -0.45 8.70 9.24
CA GLN A 41 0.87 9.14 9.71
C GLN A 41 1.75 7.91 10.01
N ILE A 42 2.70 7.63 9.12
CA ILE A 42 3.56 6.45 9.18
C ILE A 42 5.02 6.77 9.52
N LYS A 43 5.34 8.03 9.80
CA LYS A 43 6.73 8.49 10.05
C LYS A 43 7.41 7.83 11.26
N HIS A 44 6.63 7.31 12.20
CA HIS A 44 7.14 6.65 13.41
C HIS A 44 7.51 5.18 13.19
N LEU A 45 7.13 4.61 12.04
CA LEU A 45 7.43 3.24 11.67
C LEU A 45 8.80 3.15 11.00
N ASN A 46 9.45 1.99 11.12
CA ASN A 46 10.66 1.73 10.34
C ASN A 46 10.34 1.50 8.84
N ASP A 47 11.35 1.52 7.97
CA ASP A 47 11.15 1.45 6.52
C ASP A 47 10.40 0.17 6.07
N ASP A 48 10.66 -0.98 6.68
CA ASP A 48 9.98 -2.24 6.35
C ASP A 48 8.51 -2.22 6.79
N GLU A 49 8.23 -1.67 7.97
CA GLU A 49 6.87 -1.46 8.47
C GLU A 49 6.08 -0.46 7.61
N GLN A 50 6.71 0.63 7.17
CA GLN A 50 6.11 1.59 6.25
C GLN A 50 5.75 0.92 4.92
N LYS A 51 6.68 0.18 4.32
CA LYS A 51 6.44 -0.55 3.05
C LYS A 51 5.29 -1.54 3.20
N MET A 52 5.33 -2.37 4.23
CA MET A 52 4.30 -3.37 4.47
C MET A 52 2.93 -2.72 4.69
N PHE A 53 2.87 -1.64 5.48
CA PHE A 53 1.62 -0.91 5.67
C PHE A 53 1.07 -0.35 4.37
N VAL A 54 1.91 0.35 3.59
CA VAL A 54 1.50 0.93 2.32
C VAL A 54 0.96 -0.16 1.40
N TYR A 55 1.68 -1.27 1.23
CA TYR A 55 1.25 -2.34 0.33
C TYR A 55 -0.10 -2.95 0.75
N ILE A 56 -0.24 -3.34 2.02
CA ILE A 56 -1.49 -3.93 2.52
C ILE A 56 -2.64 -2.93 2.42
N ARG A 57 -2.37 -1.64 2.68
CA ARG A 57 -3.41 -0.60 2.62
C ARG A 57 -3.88 -0.37 1.18
N LEU A 58 -2.95 -0.30 0.24
CA LEU A 58 -3.24 -0.15 -1.18
C LEU A 58 -3.99 -1.36 -1.73
N GLU A 59 -3.62 -2.58 -1.35
CA GLU A 59 -4.33 -3.80 -1.74
C GLU A 59 -5.77 -3.78 -1.26
N ALA A 60 -5.99 -3.42 0.02
CA ALA A 60 -7.33 -3.33 0.58
C ALA A 60 -8.20 -2.27 -0.13
N ILE A 61 -7.62 -1.13 -0.48
CA ILE A 61 -8.32 -0.08 -1.23
C ILE A 61 -8.63 -0.55 -2.65
N PHE A 62 -7.64 -1.05 -3.38
CA PHE A 62 -7.81 -1.51 -4.76
C PHE A 62 -8.83 -2.63 -4.85
N ARG A 63 -8.77 -3.62 -3.96
CA ARG A 63 -9.75 -4.71 -3.88
C ARG A 63 -11.16 -4.15 -3.67
N LYS A 64 -11.33 -3.21 -2.75
CA LYS A 64 -12.63 -2.58 -2.50
C LYS A 64 -13.16 -1.86 -3.75
N CYS A 65 -12.32 -1.09 -4.44
CA CYS A 65 -12.71 -0.41 -5.70
C CYS A 65 -13.08 -1.43 -6.78
N ARG A 66 -12.27 -2.47 -6.97
CA ARG A 66 -12.51 -3.54 -7.95
C ARG A 66 -13.81 -4.29 -7.66
N ASP A 67 -14.04 -4.67 -6.40
CA ASP A 67 -15.24 -5.39 -5.97
C ASP A 67 -16.51 -4.52 -6.11
N SER A 68 -16.36 -3.18 -6.17
CA SER A 68 -17.46 -2.24 -6.45
C SER A 68 -17.81 -2.09 -7.95
N GLY A 69 -17.03 -2.72 -8.83
CA GLY A 69 -17.25 -2.72 -10.28
C GLY A 69 -16.54 -1.59 -11.03
N VAL A 70 -16.71 -1.59 -12.36
CA VAL A 70 -16.11 -0.60 -13.27
C VAL A 70 -16.81 0.74 -13.09
N LYS A 71 -16.03 1.82 -13.04
CA LYS A 71 -16.53 3.19 -12.85
C LYS A 71 -16.14 4.07 -14.04
N PRO A 72 -17.05 4.92 -14.55
CA PRO A 72 -16.73 5.86 -15.63
C PRO A 72 -15.88 7.03 -15.14
N ASP A 73 -16.06 7.44 -13.88
CA ASP A 73 -15.45 8.63 -13.29
C ASP A 73 -14.46 8.27 -12.17
N LEU A 74 -13.57 9.22 -11.88
CA LEU A 74 -12.63 9.13 -10.76
C LEU A 74 -13.38 9.39 -9.44
N GLU A 75 -13.47 8.37 -8.57
CA GLU A 75 -14.16 8.46 -7.28
C GLU A 75 -13.19 8.57 -6.09
N GLN A 76 -11.98 8.00 -6.22
CA GLN A 76 -11.00 7.97 -5.14
C GLN A 76 -9.60 8.24 -5.66
N VAL A 77 -8.84 9.04 -4.92
CA VAL A 77 -7.42 9.31 -5.20
C VAL A 77 -6.58 8.87 -4.00
N ILE A 78 -5.51 8.14 -4.28
CA ILE A 78 -4.47 7.82 -3.31
C ILE A 78 -3.32 8.79 -3.54
N PHE A 79 -2.85 9.42 -2.46
CA PHE A 79 -1.64 10.24 -2.47
C PHE A 79 -0.52 9.51 -1.72
N LEU A 80 0.57 9.19 -2.42
CA LEU A 80 1.79 8.59 -1.87
C LEU A 80 2.89 9.64 -1.82
N ASP A 81 3.26 10.03 -0.60
CA ASP A 81 4.44 10.86 -0.35
C ASP A 81 5.70 9.99 -0.27
N GLU A 82 6.84 10.52 -0.70
CA GLU A 82 8.11 9.79 -0.86
C GLU A 82 7.96 8.45 -1.62
N ALA A 83 7.20 8.47 -2.71
CA ALA A 83 6.77 7.28 -3.46
C ALA A 83 7.93 6.39 -3.94
N HIS A 84 9.12 6.95 -4.18
CA HIS A 84 10.31 6.19 -4.56
C HIS A 84 10.72 5.13 -3.53
N LYS A 85 10.30 5.26 -2.26
CA LYS A 85 10.57 4.24 -1.23
C LYS A 85 9.78 2.95 -1.43
N PHE A 86 8.64 3.04 -2.12
CA PHE A 86 7.64 1.97 -2.22
C PHE A 86 7.53 1.40 -3.63
N ILE A 87 7.93 2.17 -4.64
CA ILE A 87 7.92 1.72 -6.02
C ILE A 87 9.16 0.88 -6.26
N ILE A 88 8.92 -0.35 -6.72
CA ILE A 88 9.95 -1.29 -7.14
C ILE A 88 9.60 -1.79 -8.54
N ASP A 89 10.61 -2.21 -9.28
CA ASP A 89 10.48 -2.75 -10.63
C ASP A 89 9.97 -4.21 -10.60
N ASP A 90 8.71 -4.36 -10.18
CA ASP A 90 7.99 -5.62 -10.10
C ASP A 90 6.54 -5.37 -10.54
N SER A 91 6.10 -6.06 -11.60
CA SER A 91 4.75 -5.92 -12.14
C SER A 91 3.66 -6.38 -11.16
N SER A 92 4.01 -7.23 -10.18
CA SER A 92 3.10 -7.66 -9.11
C SER A 92 3.02 -6.65 -7.96
N ASN A 93 3.87 -5.62 -7.94
CA ASN A 93 3.78 -4.57 -6.94
C ASN A 93 2.44 -3.83 -7.08
N ILE A 94 1.71 -3.72 -5.98
CA ILE A 94 0.37 -3.13 -5.95
C ILE A 94 0.32 -1.70 -6.49
N ILE A 95 1.40 -0.92 -6.37
CA ILE A 95 1.47 0.45 -6.91
C ILE A 95 1.43 0.42 -8.44
N ASN A 96 2.19 -0.48 -9.06
CA ASN A 96 2.22 -0.66 -10.52
C ASN A 96 0.88 -1.22 -11.02
N VAL A 97 0.27 -2.15 -10.28
CA VAL A 97 -1.08 -2.67 -10.58
C VAL A 97 -2.12 -1.54 -10.55
N ILE A 98 -2.10 -0.69 -9.53
CA ILE A 98 -3.02 0.46 -9.44
C ILE A 98 -2.75 1.47 -10.56
N ALA A 99 -1.49 1.74 -10.90
CA ALA A 99 -1.16 2.63 -12.01
C ALA A 99 -1.77 2.15 -13.34
N LYS A 100 -1.66 0.85 -13.63
CA LYS A 100 -2.16 0.23 -14.87
C LYS A 100 -3.68 0.01 -14.90
N GLU A 101 -4.26 -0.42 -13.78
CA GLU A 101 -5.66 -0.89 -13.74
C GLU A 101 -6.61 0.00 -12.93
N GLY A 102 -6.09 0.82 -12.02
CA GLY A 102 -6.89 1.59 -11.06
C GLY A 102 -7.94 2.47 -11.73
N ARG A 103 -7.61 3.07 -12.88
CA ARG A 103 -8.53 3.91 -13.67
C ARG A 103 -9.85 3.21 -13.98
N LYS A 104 -9.84 1.90 -14.28
CA LYS A 104 -11.05 1.13 -14.62
C LYS A 104 -12.05 1.10 -13.46
N PHE A 105 -11.57 1.26 -12.24
CA PHE A 105 -12.34 1.13 -11.00
C PHE A 105 -12.49 2.48 -10.27
N GLY A 106 -12.32 3.60 -10.99
CA GLY A 106 -12.45 4.94 -10.43
C GLY A 106 -11.37 5.29 -9.39
N LEU A 107 -10.21 4.62 -9.44
CA LEU A 107 -9.09 4.82 -8.53
C LEU A 107 -7.92 5.52 -9.23
N GLY A 108 -7.53 6.67 -8.72
CA GLY A 108 -6.34 7.41 -9.15
C GLY A 108 -5.19 7.28 -8.15
N LEU A 109 -3.97 7.42 -8.64
CA LEU A 109 -2.76 7.40 -7.84
C LEU A 109 -1.90 8.63 -8.14
N TRP A 110 -1.57 9.39 -7.10
CA TRP A 110 -0.66 10.53 -7.14
C TRP A 110 0.58 10.21 -6.33
N CYS A 111 1.75 10.34 -6.95
CA CYS A 111 3.03 10.04 -6.33
C CYS A 111 3.87 11.32 -6.24
N ALA A 112 4.33 11.65 -5.04
CA ALA A 112 5.33 12.68 -4.81
C ALA A 112 6.67 12.02 -4.48
N SER A 113 7.75 12.46 -5.13
CA SER A 113 9.10 11.96 -4.89
C SER A 113 10.13 13.04 -5.21
N GLN A 114 11.21 13.10 -4.41
CA GLN A 114 12.33 14.01 -4.64
C GLN A 114 13.28 13.53 -5.76
N SER A 115 13.26 12.22 -6.08
CA SER A 115 14.12 11.60 -7.10
C SER A 115 13.26 10.92 -8.17
N PRO A 116 13.08 11.54 -9.36
CA PRO A 116 12.30 10.99 -10.47
C PRO A 116 12.91 9.75 -11.13
N THR A 117 14.18 9.43 -10.87
CA THR A 117 14.95 8.38 -11.54
C THR A 117 14.66 6.95 -11.04
N HIS A 118 13.79 6.78 -10.04
CA HIS A 118 13.49 5.47 -9.43
C HIS A 118 12.09 4.93 -9.75
N PHE A 119 11.32 5.61 -10.59
CA PHE A 119 10.04 5.09 -11.06
C PHE A 119 10.29 4.04 -12.16
N SER A 120 9.67 2.87 -12.04
CA SER A 120 9.72 1.83 -13.08
C SER A 120 9.09 2.35 -14.38
N GLU A 121 9.55 1.87 -15.55
CA GLU A 121 8.93 2.24 -16.83
C GLU A 121 7.44 1.88 -16.88
N ASP A 122 7.07 0.82 -16.17
CA ASP A 122 5.71 0.36 -15.93
C ASP A 122 4.81 1.37 -15.20
N PHE A 123 5.39 2.36 -14.51
CA PHE A 123 4.63 3.45 -13.87
C PHE A 123 4.23 4.55 -14.85
N PHE A 124 5.00 4.74 -15.93
CA PHE A 124 4.78 5.81 -16.90
C PHE A 124 3.94 5.39 -18.12
N ASN A 125 3.82 4.08 -18.37
CA ASN A 125 3.10 3.50 -19.51
C ASN A 125 1.73 2.91 -19.11
#